data_AF-R5FJ17-F1
#
_entry.id   AF-R5FJ17-F1
#
_cell.length_a   1.000
_cell.length_b   1.000
_cell.length_c   1.000
_cell.angle_alpha   90.00
_cell.angle_beta   90.00
_cell.angle_gamma   90.00
#
_symmetry.space_group_name_H-M   'P 1'
#
loop_
_entity.id
_entity.type
_entity.pdbx_description
1 polymer ?
#
loop_
_entity_poly.entity_id
_entity_poly.type
_entity_poly.pdbx_seq_one_letter_code
_entity_poly.pdbx_strand_id
1 'polypeptide(L)'
;MKLSVIIVNYRVRPYLLQCLRSVFRALDGMDAEVFVVDNHSGDGSVEAVTEHYPQVKLIASMHNLGFARANNKAIREAEGDYVLLLNPDTLVGEDVLKRAVAFMDGHPDAGACGVHMLNSDGSSAPESRRGVPSPLTAFYKMSGLCAHFPKSRRYGRYYMGWLPWNEPVEIDIVSGAFCLLRREALAEVGLLDETFFMYGEDIDLSYRLLKKGWHNWYLPLRILHYKGESTQKSSFRYVHVFYEAMLIFFRKHYGHLSWLLSVPVQAGIYLKALQALCLLQFRGARRALGFFTPSMAVSTEAVYVFHGSRSNKEKFDLFCRRRGLMTEPAEGAPVYAVYDVSVYDYTSMLEALASQQCQPREQLATYDPDADLLITATQVVQ
;
A
#
# COMPACT_ATOMS: atom_id res chain seq x y z
N MET A 1 11.12 22.93 8.99
CA MET A 1 10.35 21.87 8.32
C MET A 1 10.42 20.63 9.18
N LYS A 2 9.30 20.12 9.71
CA LYS A 2 9.29 18.93 10.57
C LYS A 2 9.12 17.64 9.77
N LEU A 3 8.29 17.66 8.72
CA LEU A 3 7.95 16.48 7.93
C LEU A 3 7.92 16.80 6.43
N SER A 4 8.60 15.99 5.62
CA SER A 4 8.45 15.98 4.17
C SER A 4 7.69 14.72 3.75
N VAL A 5 6.50 14.88 3.16
CA VAL A 5 5.71 13.78 2.61
C VAL A 5 6.03 13.63 1.12
N ILE A 6 6.39 12.42 0.69
CA ILE A 6 6.76 12.12 -0.69
C ILE A 6 5.83 11.04 -1.23
N ILE A 7 5.11 11.39 -2.31
CA ILE A 7 4.17 10.49 -2.98
C ILE A 7 4.64 10.27 -4.41
N VAL A 8 4.92 9.02 -4.78
CA VAL A 8 5.22 8.64 -6.17
C VAL A 8 3.94 8.20 -6.85
N ASN A 9 3.54 8.92 -7.90
CA ASN A 9 2.31 8.64 -8.64
C ASN A 9 2.59 7.95 -9.97
N TYR A 10 1.77 6.94 -10.32
CA TYR A 10 1.76 6.33 -11.63
C TYR A 10 0.35 5.86 -12.02
N ARG A 11 -0.34 6.61 -12.87
CA ARG A 11 -1.63 6.25 -13.49
C ARG A 11 -2.77 5.97 -12.50
N VAL A 12 -2.81 6.70 -11.39
CA VAL A 12 -3.84 6.53 -10.35
C VAL A 12 -4.41 7.87 -9.88
N ARG A 13 -4.63 8.83 -10.82
CA ARG A 13 -5.15 10.18 -10.53
C ARG A 13 -6.24 10.23 -9.43
N PRO A 14 -7.34 9.45 -9.48
CA PRO A 14 -8.40 9.57 -8.47
C PRO A 14 -7.92 9.21 -7.05
N TYR A 15 -7.11 8.15 -6.93
CA TYR A 15 -6.53 7.74 -5.65
C TYR A 15 -5.52 8.77 -5.16
N LEU A 16 -4.68 9.31 -6.05
CA LEU A 16 -3.73 10.37 -5.68
C LEU A 16 -4.45 11.59 -5.08
N LEU A 17 -5.51 12.08 -5.73
CA LEU A 17 -6.23 13.26 -5.25
C LEU A 17 -6.93 12.99 -3.90
N GLN A 18 -7.43 11.78 -3.70
CA GLN A 18 -8.02 11.34 -2.43
C GLN A 18 -6.95 11.21 -1.33
N CYS A 19 -5.78 10.64 -1.65
CA CYS A 19 -4.63 10.55 -0.76
C CYS A 19 -4.18 11.95 -0.32
N LEU A 20 -3.98 12.87 -1.28
CA LEU A 20 -3.61 14.27 -0.99
C LEU A 20 -4.64 14.94 -0.07
N ARG A 21 -5.95 14.76 -0.31
CA ARG A 21 -7.01 15.28 0.57
C ARG A 21 -6.85 14.78 2.00
N SER A 22 -6.58 13.48 2.18
CA SER A 22 -6.36 12.89 3.51
C SER A 22 -5.05 13.36 4.17
N VAL A 23 -3.97 13.49 3.40
CA VAL A 23 -2.68 13.97 3.86
C VAL A 23 -2.78 15.42 4.34
N PHE A 24 -3.40 16.32 3.57
CA PHE A 24 -3.54 17.72 3.99
C PHE A 24 -4.39 17.88 5.26
N ARG A 25 -5.41 17.03 5.46
CA ARG A 25 -6.15 16.99 6.73
C ARG A 25 -5.30 16.48 7.88
N ALA A 26 -4.47 15.45 7.66
CA ALA A 26 -3.57 14.91 8.67
C ALA A 26 -2.37 15.83 9.01
N LEU A 27 -2.02 16.73 8.10
CA LEU A 27 -0.97 17.74 8.27
C LEU A 27 -1.45 19.03 8.93
N ASP A 28 -2.75 19.19 9.21
CA ASP A 28 -3.30 20.41 9.80
C ASP A 28 -2.52 20.83 11.07
N GLY A 29 -1.96 22.04 11.10
CA GLY A 29 -1.12 22.52 12.20
C GLY A 29 0.28 21.90 12.32
N MET A 30 0.77 21.17 11.31
CA MET A 30 2.15 20.68 11.22
C MET A 30 2.99 21.54 10.28
N ASP A 31 4.26 21.78 10.64
CA ASP A 31 5.26 22.34 9.73
C ASP A 31 5.72 21.24 8.75
N ALA A 32 5.07 21.18 7.59
CA ALA A 32 5.28 20.12 6.62
C ALA A 32 5.25 20.60 5.17
N GLU A 33 5.90 19.82 4.31
CA GLU A 33 5.89 19.98 2.85
C GLU A 33 5.47 18.67 2.18
N VAL A 34 4.85 18.79 1.01
CA VAL A 34 4.34 17.64 0.25
C VAL A 34 4.92 17.67 -1.15
N PHE A 35 5.56 16.57 -1.54
CA PHE A 35 6.05 16.30 -2.88
C PHE A 35 5.18 15.27 -3.57
N VAL A 36 4.89 15.51 -4.84
CA VAL A 36 4.35 14.49 -5.74
C VAL A 36 5.35 14.30 -6.88
N VAL A 37 5.83 13.07 -7.05
CA VAL A 37 6.66 12.70 -8.20
C VAL A 37 5.79 11.93 -9.18
N ASP A 38 5.38 12.57 -10.27
CA ASP A 38 4.64 11.90 -11.34
C ASP A 38 5.61 11.10 -12.22
N ASN A 39 5.45 9.77 -12.25
CA ASN A 39 6.31 8.84 -12.97
C ASN A 39 5.85 8.63 -14.42
N HIS A 40 5.55 9.72 -15.13
CA HIS A 40 5.06 9.69 -16.51
C HIS A 40 3.70 8.98 -16.61
N SER A 41 2.72 9.47 -15.85
CA SER A 41 1.40 8.84 -15.74
C SER A 41 0.59 8.99 -17.03
N GLY A 42 0.48 10.22 -17.56
CA GLY A 42 -0.33 10.52 -18.74
C GLY A 42 -1.85 10.39 -18.54
N ASP A 43 -2.32 10.47 -17.29
CA ASP A 43 -3.73 10.30 -16.90
C ASP A 43 -4.38 11.59 -16.36
N GLY A 44 -3.74 12.75 -16.62
CA GLY A 44 -4.20 14.05 -16.11
C GLY A 44 -3.78 14.34 -14.66
N SER A 45 -2.95 13.49 -14.03
CA SER A 45 -2.52 13.69 -12.64
C SER A 45 -1.75 14.99 -12.43
N VAL A 46 -0.84 15.33 -13.36
CA VAL A 46 0.02 16.52 -13.26
C VAL A 46 -0.83 17.80 -13.26
N GLU A 47 -1.77 17.89 -14.20
CA GLU A 47 -2.69 19.00 -14.35
C GLU A 47 -3.59 19.13 -13.12
N ALA A 48 -4.16 18.02 -12.66
CA ALA A 48 -5.06 18.01 -11.52
C ALA A 48 -4.36 18.41 -10.22
N VAL A 49 -3.12 17.95 -9.97
CA VAL A 49 -2.34 18.36 -8.81
C VAL A 49 -1.99 19.85 -8.88
N THR A 50 -1.58 20.33 -10.06
CA THR A 50 -1.25 21.76 -10.25
C THR A 50 -2.45 22.67 -9.98
N GLU A 51 -3.65 22.25 -10.40
CA GLU A 51 -4.88 23.01 -10.24
C GLU A 51 -5.41 22.97 -8.78
N HIS A 52 -5.51 21.78 -8.18
CA HIS A 52 -6.21 21.59 -6.91
C HIS A 52 -5.30 21.68 -5.68
N TYR A 53 -3.99 21.49 -5.87
CA TYR A 53 -2.99 21.49 -4.80
C TYR A 53 -1.74 22.27 -5.19
N PRO A 54 -1.85 23.58 -5.50
CA PRO A 54 -0.71 24.41 -5.96
C PRO A 54 0.43 24.51 -4.94
N GLN A 55 0.17 24.21 -3.67
CA GLN A 55 1.18 24.13 -2.61
C GLN A 55 2.05 22.86 -2.66
N VAL A 56 1.67 21.84 -3.45
CA VAL A 56 2.46 20.61 -3.63
C VAL A 56 3.67 20.89 -4.53
N LYS A 57 4.84 20.43 -4.10
CA LYS A 57 6.06 20.43 -4.91
C LYS A 57 5.99 19.28 -5.93
N LEU A 58 5.53 19.59 -7.14
CA LEU A 58 5.31 18.61 -8.21
C LEU A 58 6.58 18.40 -9.06
N ILE A 59 7.02 17.13 -9.17
CA ILE A 59 8.13 16.70 -10.02
C ILE A 59 7.58 15.79 -11.12
N ALA A 60 7.38 16.32 -12.33
CA ALA A 60 6.93 15.54 -13.48
C ALA A 60 8.11 14.88 -14.19
N SER A 61 8.16 13.54 -14.19
CA SER A 61 9.22 12.78 -14.86
C SER A 61 8.85 12.46 -16.31
N MET A 62 9.86 12.51 -17.20
CA MET A 62 9.70 12.18 -18.62
C MET A 62 9.55 10.67 -18.89
N HIS A 63 9.88 9.83 -17.91
CA HIS A 63 9.82 8.38 -18.00
C HIS A 63 9.39 7.80 -16.65
N ASN A 64 8.91 6.55 -16.63
CA ASN A 64 8.68 5.83 -15.38
C ASN A 64 10.03 5.39 -14.78
N LEU A 65 10.45 6.04 -13.70
CA LEU A 65 11.74 5.84 -13.05
C LEU A 65 11.75 4.64 -12.07
N GLY A 66 10.60 4.05 -11.79
CA GLY A 66 10.44 3.13 -10.66
C GLY A 66 10.29 3.87 -9.33
N PHE A 67 10.13 3.12 -8.24
CA PHE A 67 9.84 3.67 -6.91
C PHE A 67 11.09 4.31 -6.28
N ALA A 68 12.23 3.62 -6.28
CA ALA A 68 13.45 4.10 -5.62
C ALA A 68 13.97 5.42 -6.21
N ARG A 69 14.13 5.47 -7.53
CA ARG A 69 14.64 6.67 -8.23
C ARG A 69 13.70 7.86 -8.11
N ALA A 70 12.38 7.63 -8.20
CA ALA A 70 11.39 8.68 -8.07
C ALA A 70 11.40 9.28 -6.66
N ASN A 71 11.35 8.44 -5.61
CA ASN A 71 11.45 8.91 -4.23
C ASN A 71 12.78 9.66 -4.01
N ASN A 72 13.91 9.11 -4.45
CA ASN A 72 15.22 9.75 -4.28
C ASN A 72 15.31 11.15 -4.93
N LYS A 73 14.56 11.44 -6.00
CA LYS A 73 14.51 12.81 -6.55
C LYS A 73 13.93 13.78 -5.53
N ALA A 74 12.74 13.47 -4.99
CA ALA A 74 12.11 14.31 -3.98
C ALA A 74 12.89 14.33 -2.65
N ILE A 75 13.47 13.21 -2.20
CA ILE A 75 14.23 13.16 -0.94
C ILE A 75 15.41 14.14 -0.95
N ARG A 76 16.06 14.33 -2.11
CA ARG A 76 17.20 15.25 -2.23
C ARG A 76 16.79 16.72 -2.12
N GLU A 77 15.53 17.04 -2.43
CA GLU A 77 14.97 18.39 -2.34
C GLU A 77 14.21 18.63 -1.02
N ALA A 78 13.89 17.56 -0.30
CA ALA A 78 13.17 17.59 0.96
C ALA A 78 14.03 18.14 2.11
N GLU A 79 13.42 18.93 2.99
CA GLU A 79 14.07 19.63 4.10
C GLU A 79 13.63 19.15 5.49
N GLY A 80 12.53 18.38 5.60
CA GLY A 80 11.94 17.95 6.86
C GLY A 80 12.80 17.01 7.69
N ASP A 81 12.84 17.18 9.01
CA ASP A 81 13.55 16.28 9.96
C ASP A 81 13.18 14.80 9.76
N TYR A 82 11.93 14.55 9.37
CA TYR A 82 11.45 13.25 8.93
C TYR A 82 11.01 13.27 7.47
N VAL A 83 11.20 12.14 6.79
CA VAL A 83 10.77 11.90 5.42
C VAL A 83 9.76 10.76 5.42
N LEU A 84 8.53 11.02 4.98
CA LEU A 84 7.51 9.99 4.80
C LEU A 84 7.43 9.59 3.33
N LEU A 85 7.73 8.33 3.03
CA LEU A 85 7.35 7.71 1.76
C LEU A 85 5.92 7.20 1.90
N LEU A 86 5.02 7.67 1.03
CA LEU A 86 3.61 7.34 1.08
C LEU A 86 3.12 6.92 -0.31
N ASN A 87 2.38 5.82 -0.35
CA ASN A 87 1.74 5.38 -1.59
C ASN A 87 0.54 6.27 -1.95
N PRO A 88 0.29 6.51 -3.25
CA PRO A 88 -0.81 7.37 -3.70
C PRO A 88 -2.20 6.73 -3.49
N ASP A 89 -2.27 5.43 -3.22
CA ASP A 89 -3.50 4.67 -3.00
C ASP A 89 -3.73 4.38 -1.51
N THR A 90 -3.51 5.40 -0.68
CA THR A 90 -3.72 5.36 0.77
C THR A 90 -4.73 6.40 1.25
N LEU A 91 -5.41 6.10 2.37
CA LEU A 91 -6.15 7.09 3.16
C LEU A 91 -5.51 7.20 4.54
N VAL A 92 -5.10 8.40 4.90
CA VAL A 92 -4.43 8.70 6.17
C VAL A 92 -5.41 9.36 7.13
N GLY A 93 -5.54 8.81 8.35
CA GLY A 93 -6.33 9.43 9.42
C GLY A 93 -5.67 10.73 9.93
N GLU A 94 -6.49 11.65 10.43
CA GLU A 94 -6.09 13.00 10.81
C GLU A 94 -5.00 13.04 11.90
N ASP A 95 -4.99 12.08 12.82
CA ASP A 95 -4.03 12.04 13.92
C ASP A 95 -2.75 11.23 13.60
N VAL A 96 -2.75 10.47 12.49
CA VAL A 96 -1.72 9.47 12.18
C VAL A 96 -0.34 10.10 12.03
N LEU A 97 -0.22 11.17 11.24
CA LEU A 97 1.08 11.79 10.97
C LEU A 97 1.66 12.45 12.22
N LYS A 98 0.84 13.19 12.98
CA LYS A 98 1.23 13.82 14.25
C LYS A 98 1.73 12.77 15.25
N ARG A 99 0.98 11.67 15.41
CA ARG A 99 1.34 10.61 16.36
C ARG A 99 2.56 9.80 15.93
N ALA A 100 2.73 9.56 14.63
CA ALA A 100 3.92 8.88 14.11
C ALA A 100 5.18 9.74 14.34
N VAL A 101 5.11 11.05 14.03
CA VAL A 101 6.22 11.98 14.28
C VAL A 101 6.50 12.09 15.78
N ALA A 102 5.49 12.23 16.63
CA ALA A 102 5.67 12.29 18.08
C ALA A 102 6.30 11.01 18.65
N PHE A 103 5.95 9.83 18.12
CA PHE A 103 6.60 8.58 18.48
C PHE A 103 8.09 8.61 18.12
N MET A 104 8.43 9.02 16.90
CA MET A 104 9.82 9.14 16.45
C MET A 104 10.61 10.15 17.29
N ASP A 105 10.02 11.29 17.67
CA ASP A 105 10.65 12.26 18.57
C ASP A 105 10.97 11.66 19.96
N GLY A 106 10.09 10.79 20.46
CA GLY A 106 10.29 10.07 21.72
C GLY A 106 11.26 8.88 21.66
N HIS A 107 11.67 8.44 20.47
CA HIS A 107 12.55 7.28 20.25
C HIS A 107 13.73 7.65 19.35
N PRO A 108 14.79 8.25 19.92
CA PRO A 108 15.94 8.74 19.15
C PRO A 108 16.69 7.66 18.35
N ASP A 109 16.56 6.39 18.72
CA ASP A 109 17.13 5.22 18.05
C ASP A 109 16.21 4.63 16.96
N ALA A 110 14.97 5.12 16.83
CA ALA A 110 14.08 4.78 15.73
C ALA A 110 14.58 5.42 14.43
N GLY A 111 15.02 4.59 13.50
CA GLY A 111 15.43 5.02 12.16
C GLY A 111 14.26 5.08 11.18
N ALA A 112 13.28 4.20 11.36
CA ALA A 112 12.04 4.21 10.58
C ALA A 112 10.84 3.69 11.39
N CYS A 113 9.63 4.12 11.01
CA CYS A 113 8.41 3.47 11.44
C CYS A 113 7.39 3.29 10.30
N GLY A 114 6.67 2.17 10.35
CA GLY A 114 5.45 1.91 9.59
C GLY A 114 4.23 1.92 10.50
N VAL A 115 3.06 1.71 9.91
CA VAL A 115 1.77 1.81 10.59
C VAL A 115 0.87 0.60 10.30
N HIS A 116 -0.27 0.52 10.98
CA HIS A 116 -1.30 -0.48 10.77
C HIS A 116 -2.08 -0.20 9.49
N MET A 117 -1.69 -0.84 8.40
CA MET A 117 -2.46 -0.80 7.16
C MET A 117 -3.66 -1.74 7.25
N LEU A 118 -4.82 -1.23 6.89
CA LEU A 118 -6.05 -1.98 6.66
C LEU A 118 -6.23 -2.22 5.17
N ASN A 119 -6.80 -3.38 4.83
CA ASN A 119 -7.41 -3.58 3.52
C ASN A 119 -8.82 -2.93 3.52
N SER A 120 -9.43 -2.80 2.34
CA SER A 120 -10.78 -2.22 2.19
C SER A 120 -11.87 -2.95 2.95
N ASP A 121 -11.65 -4.20 3.32
CA ASP A 121 -12.57 -5.04 4.10
C ASP A 121 -12.31 -4.97 5.62
N GLY A 122 -11.46 -4.03 6.06
CA GLY A 122 -11.07 -3.81 7.45
C GLY A 122 -10.09 -4.84 8.03
N SER A 123 -9.76 -5.89 7.27
CA SER A 123 -8.73 -6.83 7.70
C SER A 123 -7.36 -6.17 7.72
N SER A 124 -6.52 -6.60 8.65
CA SER A 124 -5.15 -6.10 8.73
C SER A 124 -4.33 -6.58 7.53
N ALA A 125 -3.63 -5.66 6.88
CA ALA A 125 -2.70 -5.97 5.80
C ALA A 125 -1.41 -6.56 6.41
N PRO A 126 -1.07 -7.84 6.15
CA PRO A 126 0.10 -8.48 6.76
C PRO A 126 1.41 -7.77 6.47
N GLU A 127 1.51 -7.04 5.36
CA GLU A 127 2.66 -6.21 5.00
C GLU A 127 2.95 -5.04 5.93
N SER A 128 2.05 -4.69 6.86
CA SER A 128 2.29 -3.68 7.90
C SER A 128 3.54 -3.98 8.74
N ARG A 129 3.94 -5.25 8.77
CA ARG A 129 5.14 -5.73 9.45
C ARG A 129 5.77 -6.86 8.67
N ARG A 130 7.08 -6.79 8.45
CA ARG A 130 7.80 -7.85 7.76
C ARG A 130 9.09 -8.21 8.49
N GLY A 131 9.44 -9.49 8.41
CA GLY A 131 10.75 -9.97 8.79
C GLY A 131 11.75 -9.79 7.65
N VAL A 132 13.05 -9.77 7.96
CA VAL A 132 14.09 -9.83 6.90
C VAL A 132 13.82 -11.07 6.04
N PRO A 133 13.73 -10.94 4.71
CA PRO A 133 13.56 -12.07 3.81
C PRO A 133 14.90 -12.79 3.65
N SER A 134 15.45 -13.32 4.76
CA SER A 134 16.59 -14.22 4.72
C SER A 134 16.28 -15.42 3.83
N PRO A 135 17.29 -16.17 3.34
CA PRO A 135 17.05 -17.32 2.47
C PRO A 135 16.09 -18.35 3.08
N LEU A 136 16.20 -18.57 4.40
CA LEU A 136 15.31 -19.46 5.13
C LEU A 136 13.90 -18.87 5.30
N THR A 137 13.79 -17.56 5.59
CA THR A 137 12.50 -16.85 5.63
C THR A 137 11.78 -16.92 4.27
N ALA A 138 12.52 -16.69 3.17
CA ALA A 138 12.01 -16.77 1.82
C ALA A 138 11.56 -18.19 1.47
N PHE A 139 12.33 -19.21 1.86
CA PHE A 139 11.92 -20.61 1.73
C PHE A 139 10.60 -20.90 2.47
N TYR A 140 10.45 -20.47 3.72
CA TYR A 140 9.20 -20.65 4.47
C TYR A 140 8.01 -19.93 3.82
N LYS A 141 8.25 -18.77 3.21
CA LYS A 141 7.24 -18.03 2.46
C LYS A 141 6.83 -18.77 1.17
N MET A 142 7.80 -19.21 0.38
CA MET A 142 7.57 -19.87 -0.92
C MET A 142 6.97 -21.28 -0.79
N SER A 143 7.35 -22.03 0.24
CA SER A 143 6.81 -23.36 0.55
C SER A 143 5.39 -23.32 1.13
N GLY A 144 4.90 -22.14 1.52
CA GLY A 144 3.60 -21.98 2.17
C GLY A 144 3.59 -22.24 3.67
N LEU A 145 4.72 -22.65 4.27
CA LEU A 145 4.85 -22.85 5.73
C LEU A 145 4.51 -21.57 6.52
N CYS A 146 4.87 -20.40 6.00
CA CYS A 146 4.50 -19.12 6.60
C CYS A 146 2.99 -18.91 6.70
N ALA A 147 2.21 -19.40 5.73
CA ALA A 147 0.75 -19.28 5.75
C ALA A 147 0.08 -20.29 6.68
N HIS A 148 0.66 -21.49 6.80
CA HIS A 148 0.15 -22.55 7.69
C HIS A 148 0.49 -22.29 9.17
N PHE A 149 1.63 -21.64 9.44
CA PHE A 149 2.10 -21.37 10.80
C PHE A 149 2.40 -19.87 11.03
N PRO A 150 1.41 -18.97 10.87
CA PRO A 150 1.64 -17.52 10.86
C PRO A 150 2.10 -16.98 12.22
N LYS A 151 1.68 -17.61 13.33
CA LYS A 151 2.07 -17.22 14.70
C LYS A 151 3.39 -17.83 15.16
N SER A 152 4.05 -18.66 14.35
CA SER A 152 5.35 -19.23 14.72
C SER A 152 6.46 -18.19 14.50
N ARG A 153 7.29 -17.93 15.52
CA ARG A 153 8.51 -17.09 15.41
C ARG A 153 9.47 -17.53 14.31
N ARG A 154 9.51 -18.84 14.00
CA ARG A 154 10.33 -19.43 12.94
C ARG A 154 9.65 -19.36 11.57
N TYR A 155 8.55 -20.11 11.38
CA TYR A 155 7.89 -20.24 10.08
C TYR A 155 7.11 -19.00 9.62
N GLY A 156 6.51 -18.25 10.56
CA GLY A 156 5.77 -17.02 10.29
C GLY A 156 6.64 -15.77 10.19
N ARG A 157 7.98 -15.91 10.12
CA ARG A 157 8.94 -14.78 10.20
C ARG A 157 8.68 -13.70 9.16
N TYR A 158 8.26 -14.08 7.95
CA TYR A 158 8.08 -13.12 6.85
C TYR A 158 7.07 -12.00 7.17
N TYR A 159 5.94 -12.31 7.84
CA TYR A 159 4.93 -11.32 8.26
C TYR A 159 4.90 -11.09 9.76
N MET A 160 5.89 -11.62 10.49
CA MET A 160 6.02 -11.53 11.94
C MET A 160 4.68 -11.76 12.68
N GLY A 161 3.92 -12.79 12.27
CA GLY A 161 2.51 -12.92 12.62
C GLY A 161 2.20 -13.20 14.10
N TRP A 162 3.23 -13.42 14.92
CA TRP A 162 3.12 -13.53 16.39
C TRP A 162 3.05 -12.18 17.10
N LEU A 163 3.40 -11.07 16.42
CA LEU A 163 3.36 -9.76 17.03
C LEU A 163 1.90 -9.32 17.26
N PRO A 164 1.62 -8.52 18.29
CA PRO A 164 0.33 -7.86 18.47
C PRO A 164 0.10 -6.76 17.42
N TRP A 165 -1.16 -6.39 17.20
CA TRP A 165 -1.56 -5.33 16.27
C TRP A 165 -1.83 -3.98 16.96
N ASN A 166 -2.02 -4.01 18.28
CA ASN A 166 -2.57 -2.91 19.07
C ASN A 166 -1.52 -2.17 19.93
N GLU A 167 -0.24 -2.50 19.81
CA GLU A 167 0.85 -1.83 20.52
C GLU A 167 2.04 -1.58 19.58
N PRO A 168 2.86 -0.55 19.85
CA PRO A 168 4.12 -0.33 19.13
C PRO A 168 5.08 -1.50 19.37
N VAL A 169 5.68 -2.02 18.30
CA VAL A 169 6.67 -3.10 18.39
C VAL A 169 7.76 -2.93 17.35
N GLU A 170 8.97 -3.39 17.67
CA GLU A 170 10.04 -3.47 16.69
C GLU A 170 9.74 -4.53 15.63
N ILE A 171 10.03 -4.19 14.38
CA ILE A 171 9.90 -5.03 13.21
C ILE A 171 11.20 -5.02 12.43
N ASP A 172 11.43 -6.02 11.57
CA ASP A 172 12.66 -6.01 10.80
C ASP A 172 12.57 -5.01 9.62
N ILE A 173 11.42 -4.98 8.95
CA ILE A 173 11.24 -4.29 7.67
C ILE A 173 9.95 -3.47 7.66
N VAL A 174 10.07 -2.18 7.33
CA VAL A 174 8.97 -1.24 7.11
C VAL A 174 8.52 -1.30 5.65
N SER A 175 7.21 -1.24 5.41
CA SER A 175 6.62 -1.23 4.07
C SER A 175 6.72 0.15 3.41
N GLY A 176 7.12 0.20 2.14
CA GLY A 176 7.16 1.46 1.36
C GLY A 176 5.81 2.16 1.19
N ALA A 177 4.68 1.49 1.49
CA ALA A 177 3.35 2.09 1.41
C ALA A 177 3.11 3.20 2.45
N PHE A 178 3.75 3.08 3.62
CA PHE A 178 3.88 4.12 4.63
C PHE A 178 5.19 3.84 5.38
N CYS A 179 6.22 4.62 5.07
CA CYS A 179 7.55 4.49 5.66
C CYS A 179 8.03 5.87 6.11
N LEU A 180 7.87 6.17 7.39
CA LEU A 180 8.39 7.39 8.00
C LEU A 180 9.84 7.15 8.41
N LEU A 181 10.76 7.93 7.86
CA LEU A 181 12.20 7.79 8.00
C LEU A 181 12.78 8.99 8.73
N ARG A 182 13.71 8.74 9.64
CA ARG A 182 14.53 9.77 10.27
C ARG A 182 15.60 10.27 9.29
N ARG A 183 15.75 11.59 9.12
CA ARG A 183 16.75 12.17 8.21
C ARG A 183 18.18 11.79 8.59
N GLU A 184 18.53 11.80 9.86
CA GLU A 184 19.86 11.41 10.34
C GLU A 184 20.17 9.96 9.98
N ALA A 185 19.19 9.06 10.15
CA ALA A 185 19.33 7.66 9.80
C ALA A 185 19.52 7.48 8.28
N LEU A 186 18.73 8.20 7.47
CA LEU A 186 18.90 8.23 6.01
C LEU A 186 20.27 8.76 5.57
N ALA A 187 20.78 9.79 6.23
CA ALA A 187 22.10 10.34 5.94
C ALA A 187 23.23 9.32 6.23
N GLU A 188 23.08 8.51 7.27
CA GLU A 188 24.07 7.49 7.62
C GLU A 188 24.01 6.26 6.70
N VAL A 189 22.80 5.79 6.37
CA VAL A 189 22.64 4.52 5.63
C VAL A 189 22.59 4.71 4.12
N GLY A 190 22.36 5.94 3.65
CA GLY A 190 22.12 6.30 2.26
C GLY A 190 20.65 6.16 1.84
N LEU A 191 20.31 6.73 0.69
CA LEU A 191 18.95 6.74 0.13
C LEU A 191 18.46 5.34 -0.32
N LEU A 192 17.30 5.26 -0.98
CA LEU A 192 16.84 4.01 -1.59
C LEU A 192 17.84 3.57 -2.68
N ASP A 193 18.12 2.27 -2.75
CA ASP A 193 19.03 1.75 -3.76
C ASP A 193 18.34 1.73 -5.13
N GLU A 194 18.83 2.55 -6.06
CA GLU A 194 18.26 2.76 -7.40
C GLU A 194 18.45 1.56 -8.35
N THR A 195 19.14 0.50 -7.93
CA THR A 195 19.14 -0.79 -8.64
C THR A 195 17.79 -1.48 -8.55
N PHE A 196 17.00 -1.22 -7.50
CA PHE A 196 15.63 -1.71 -7.37
C PHE A 196 14.68 -0.79 -8.14
N PHE A 197 13.98 -1.34 -9.12
CA PHE A 197 12.87 -0.63 -9.75
C PHE A 197 11.66 -0.54 -8.83
N MET A 198 11.30 -1.63 -8.14
CA MET A 198 10.18 -1.72 -7.18
C MET A 198 10.28 -3.02 -6.34
N TYR A 199 9.62 -3.07 -5.17
CA TYR A 199 9.40 -4.22 -4.29
C TYR A 199 10.61 -4.74 -3.48
N GLY A 200 11.77 -4.09 -3.54
CA GLY A 200 12.94 -4.50 -2.75
C GLY A 200 13.68 -3.35 -2.10
N GLU A 201 13.42 -2.13 -2.52
CA GLU A 201 14.02 -0.90 -2.04
C GLU A 201 13.66 -0.58 -0.58
N ASP A 202 12.41 -0.84 -0.17
CA ASP A 202 11.94 -0.68 1.21
C ASP A 202 12.58 -1.73 2.14
N ILE A 203 12.69 -2.97 1.66
CA ILE A 203 13.38 -4.09 2.33
C ILE A 203 14.87 -3.79 2.50
N ASP A 204 15.54 -3.36 1.43
CA ASP A 204 16.96 -3.02 1.44
C ASP A 204 17.26 -1.88 2.42
N LEU A 205 16.49 -0.79 2.33
CA LEU A 205 16.66 0.36 3.21
C LEU A 205 16.45 0.00 4.68
N SER A 206 15.35 -0.70 4.99
CA SER A 206 15.06 -1.17 6.34
C SER A 206 16.18 -2.07 6.89
N TYR A 207 16.73 -2.96 6.05
CA TYR A 207 17.80 -3.84 6.47
C TYR A 207 19.14 -3.12 6.66
N ARG A 208 19.41 -2.07 5.87
CA ARG A 208 20.58 -1.20 6.06
C ARG A 208 20.48 -0.40 7.37
N LEU A 209 19.28 0.08 7.73
CA LEU A 209 19.01 0.71 9.03
C LEU A 209 19.38 -0.23 10.18
N LEU A 210 18.84 -1.46 10.18
CA LEU A 210 19.17 -2.47 11.20
C LEU A 210 20.68 -2.75 11.31
N LYS A 211 21.37 -2.86 10.17
CA LYS A 211 22.83 -3.10 10.14
C LYS A 211 23.65 -1.95 10.73
N LYS A 212 23.09 -0.76 10.80
CA LYS A 212 23.71 0.42 11.38
C LYS A 212 23.27 0.68 12.82
N GLY A 213 22.49 -0.23 13.41
CA GLY A 213 22.02 -0.13 14.79
C GLY A 213 20.78 0.74 14.96
N TRP A 214 20.14 1.15 13.86
CA TRP A 214 18.84 1.83 13.91
C TRP A 214 17.71 0.82 14.06
N HIS A 215 16.64 1.23 14.75
CA HIS A 215 15.48 0.39 15.02
C HIS A 215 14.33 0.75 14.08
N ASN A 216 13.65 -0.28 13.58
CA ASN A 216 12.47 -0.15 12.74
C ASN A 216 11.22 -0.49 13.56
N TRP A 217 10.20 0.36 13.50
CA TRP A 217 9.02 0.24 14.35
C TRP A 217 7.73 0.02 13.55
N TYR A 218 6.83 -0.78 14.09
CA TYR A 218 5.42 -0.81 13.74
C TYR A 218 4.64 0.01 14.76
N LEU A 219 3.74 0.88 14.29
CA LEU A 219 2.83 1.64 15.14
C LEU A 219 1.37 1.20 14.91
N PRO A 220 0.53 1.09 15.96
CA PRO A 220 -0.89 0.74 15.85
C PRO A 220 -1.75 1.94 15.39
N LEU A 221 -1.25 2.72 14.44
CA LEU A 221 -1.95 3.84 13.80
C LEU A 221 -2.56 3.35 12.50
N ARG A 222 -3.82 3.67 12.23
CA ARG A 222 -4.54 3.05 11.10
C ARG A 222 -4.46 3.91 9.85
N ILE A 223 -4.19 3.26 8.72
CA ILE A 223 -4.41 3.82 7.37
C ILE A 223 -5.11 2.78 6.51
N LEU A 224 -5.78 3.21 5.45
CA LEU A 224 -6.22 2.29 4.39
C LEU A 224 -5.17 2.23 3.29
N HIS A 225 -4.99 1.07 2.67
CA HIS A 225 -4.18 0.92 1.47
C HIS A 225 -4.93 0.06 0.43
N TYR A 226 -5.29 0.65 -0.71
CA TYR A 226 -6.22 0.02 -1.68
C TYR A 226 -5.61 -1.13 -2.49
N LYS A 227 -4.27 -1.22 -2.64
CA LYS A 227 -3.48 -2.39 -3.11
C LYS A 227 -3.76 -2.94 -4.53
N GLY A 228 -4.96 -2.77 -5.09
CA GLY A 228 -5.46 -3.42 -6.30
C GLY A 228 -5.14 -2.68 -7.60
N GLU A 229 -5.26 -1.35 -7.59
CA GLU A 229 -5.17 -0.54 -8.82
C GLU A 229 -3.73 -0.13 -9.18
N SER A 230 -2.90 0.18 -8.19
CA SER A 230 -1.47 0.53 -8.40
C SER A 230 -0.60 -0.69 -8.72
N THR A 231 -1.08 -1.91 -8.40
CA THR A 231 -0.29 -3.15 -8.49
C THR A 231 -1.09 -4.30 -9.13
N GLN A 232 -0.96 -4.49 -10.45
CA GLN A 232 -1.49 -5.68 -11.13
C GLN A 232 -0.64 -6.93 -10.85
N LYS A 233 -0.86 -7.56 -9.69
CA LYS A 233 -0.10 -8.71 -9.14
C LYS A 233 -0.08 -9.97 -10.00
N SER A 234 -0.97 -10.06 -10.99
CA SER A 234 -1.08 -11.18 -11.92
C SER A 234 -0.33 -10.97 -13.24
N SER A 235 0.22 -9.78 -13.48
CA SER A 235 0.99 -9.51 -14.70
C SER A 235 2.34 -10.23 -14.65
N PHE A 236 2.76 -10.81 -15.79
CA PHE A 236 4.10 -11.39 -15.94
C PHE A 236 5.20 -10.40 -15.52
N ARG A 237 4.99 -9.11 -15.83
CA ARG A 237 5.87 -8.01 -15.41
C ARG A 237 6.01 -7.90 -13.89
N TYR A 238 4.90 -7.97 -13.13
CA TYR A 238 4.94 -7.96 -11.67
C TYR A 238 5.80 -9.09 -11.11
N VAL A 239 5.55 -10.31 -11.58
CA VAL A 239 6.26 -11.51 -11.14
C VAL A 239 7.77 -11.36 -11.40
N HIS A 240 8.14 -10.90 -12.60
CA HIS A 240 9.54 -10.66 -12.95
C HIS A 240 10.20 -9.61 -12.04
N VAL A 241 9.61 -8.42 -11.90
CA VAL A 241 10.17 -7.31 -11.11
C VAL A 241 10.32 -7.71 -9.63
N PHE A 242 9.32 -8.39 -9.07
CA PHE A 242 9.39 -8.86 -7.68
C PHE A 242 10.53 -9.87 -7.46
N TYR A 243 10.69 -10.85 -8.36
CA TYR A 243 11.77 -11.82 -8.22
C TYR A 243 13.14 -11.24 -8.51
N GLU A 244 13.24 -10.32 -9.46
CA GLU A 244 14.46 -9.58 -9.73
C GLU A 244 14.91 -8.80 -8.49
N ALA A 245 13.98 -8.10 -7.83
CA ALA A 245 14.25 -7.42 -6.56
C ALA A 245 14.80 -8.40 -5.49
N MET A 246 14.21 -9.59 -5.34
CA MET A 246 14.73 -10.59 -4.39
C MET A 246 16.14 -11.08 -4.75
N LEU A 247 16.44 -11.24 -6.04
CA LEU A 247 17.78 -11.61 -6.49
C LEU A 247 18.80 -10.50 -6.22
N ILE A 248 18.46 -9.23 -6.47
CA ILE A 248 19.31 -8.08 -6.14
C ILE A 248 19.61 -8.08 -4.63
N PHE A 249 18.57 -8.20 -3.80
CA PHE A 249 18.70 -8.25 -2.34
C PHE A 249 19.62 -9.39 -1.87
N PHE A 250 19.44 -10.61 -2.40
CA PHE A 250 20.29 -11.74 -2.05
C PHE A 250 21.73 -11.57 -2.50
N ARG A 251 22.00 -11.06 -3.71
CA ARG A 251 23.37 -10.79 -4.15
C ARG A 251 24.04 -9.75 -3.24
N LYS A 252 23.31 -8.68 -2.91
CA LYS A 252 23.82 -7.56 -2.10
C LYS A 252 24.13 -7.96 -0.66
N HIS A 253 23.31 -8.81 -0.04
CA HIS A 253 23.39 -9.08 1.39
C HIS A 253 23.81 -10.49 1.78
N TYR A 254 23.70 -11.44 0.85
CA TYR A 254 24.03 -12.85 1.03
C TYR A 254 24.97 -13.33 -0.09
N GLY A 255 25.76 -12.44 -0.67
CA GLY A 255 26.68 -12.71 -1.80
C GLY A 255 27.62 -13.90 -1.56
N HIS A 256 28.08 -14.09 -0.32
CA HIS A 256 28.92 -15.22 0.10
C HIS A 256 28.22 -16.59 0.01
N LEU A 257 26.88 -16.61 -0.01
CA LEU A 257 26.04 -17.79 -0.20
C LEU A 257 25.35 -17.79 -1.57
N SER A 258 25.64 -16.80 -2.44
CA SER A 258 24.84 -16.51 -3.63
C SER A 258 24.73 -17.70 -4.57
N TRP A 259 25.80 -18.46 -4.82
CA TRP A 259 25.73 -19.62 -5.73
C TRP A 259 24.89 -20.78 -5.16
N LEU A 260 24.96 -21.04 -3.84
CA LEU A 260 24.19 -22.08 -3.16
C LEU A 260 22.70 -21.73 -3.05
N LEU A 261 22.39 -20.44 -2.96
CA LEU A 261 21.04 -19.95 -2.74
C LEU A 261 20.35 -19.52 -4.04
N SER A 262 21.09 -19.03 -5.04
CA SER A 262 20.51 -18.55 -6.30
C SER A 262 19.93 -19.69 -7.11
N VAL A 263 20.59 -20.85 -7.14
CA VAL A 263 20.14 -22.00 -7.95
C VAL A 263 18.81 -22.57 -7.44
N PRO A 264 18.61 -22.87 -6.14
CA PRO A 264 17.32 -23.33 -5.63
C PRO A 264 16.22 -22.25 -5.72
N VAL A 265 16.56 -20.98 -5.50
CA VAL A 265 15.60 -19.87 -5.63
C VAL A 265 15.15 -19.74 -7.09
N GLN A 266 16.09 -19.72 -8.05
CA GLN A 266 15.78 -19.71 -9.47
C GLN A 266 14.94 -20.93 -9.87
N ALA A 267 15.29 -22.14 -9.41
CA ALA A 267 14.51 -23.34 -9.66
C ALA A 267 13.08 -23.24 -9.08
N GLY A 268 12.92 -22.74 -7.85
CA GLY A 268 11.61 -22.50 -7.24
C GLY A 268 10.78 -21.45 -7.99
N ILE A 269 11.43 -20.41 -8.52
CA ILE A 269 10.80 -19.38 -9.37
C ILE A 269 10.29 -20.01 -10.65
N TYR A 270 11.13 -20.74 -11.39
CA TYR A 270 10.73 -21.40 -12.64
C TYR A 270 9.64 -22.44 -12.39
N LEU A 271 9.68 -23.17 -11.28
CA LEU A 271 8.64 -24.11 -10.90
C LEU A 271 7.31 -23.40 -10.62
N LYS A 272 7.32 -22.25 -9.93
CA LYS A 272 6.10 -21.45 -9.70
C LYS A 272 5.56 -20.82 -10.98
N ALA A 273 6.43 -20.30 -11.84
CA ALA A 273 6.05 -19.78 -13.15
C ALA A 273 5.45 -20.89 -14.02
N LEU A 274 6.06 -22.08 -14.03
CA LEU A 274 5.54 -23.26 -14.71
C LEU A 274 4.21 -23.71 -14.11
N GLN A 275 4.07 -23.76 -12.78
CA GLN A 275 2.81 -24.07 -12.11
C GLN A 275 1.70 -23.10 -12.52
N ALA A 276 1.99 -21.80 -12.54
CA ALA A 276 1.05 -20.77 -12.98
C ALA A 276 0.68 -20.93 -14.47
N LEU A 277 1.66 -21.18 -15.34
CA LEU A 277 1.44 -21.42 -16.77
C LEU A 277 0.60 -22.68 -17.00
N CYS A 278 0.92 -23.79 -16.33
CA CYS A 278 0.14 -25.03 -16.38
C CYS A 278 -1.29 -24.78 -15.92
N LEU A 279 -1.50 -24.06 -14.81
CA LEU A 279 -2.86 -23.72 -14.35
C LEU A 279 -3.62 -22.84 -15.37
N LEU A 280 -2.96 -21.90 -16.03
CA LEU A 280 -3.55 -21.09 -17.09
C LEU A 280 -3.93 -21.92 -18.32
N GLN A 281 -3.04 -22.81 -18.77
CA GLN A 281 -3.29 -23.73 -19.88
C GLN A 281 -4.41 -24.73 -19.53
N PHE A 282 -4.42 -25.26 -18.30
CA PHE A 282 -5.47 -26.16 -17.83
C PHE A 282 -6.83 -25.45 -17.75
N ARG A 283 -6.86 -24.18 -17.32
CA ARG A 283 -8.06 -23.34 -17.36
C ARG A 283 -8.50 -23.06 -18.80
N GLY A 284 -7.57 -22.80 -19.73
CA GLY A 284 -7.84 -22.65 -21.16
C GLY A 284 -8.41 -23.92 -21.80
N ALA A 285 -7.81 -25.08 -21.50
CA ALA A 285 -8.27 -26.37 -22.01
C ALA A 285 -9.65 -26.77 -21.44
N ARG A 286 -9.90 -26.52 -20.15
CA ARG A 286 -11.22 -26.70 -19.54
C ARG A 286 -12.29 -25.82 -20.19
N ARG A 287 -11.94 -24.58 -20.56
CA ARG A 287 -12.85 -23.69 -21.33
C ARG A 287 -13.11 -24.23 -22.73
N ALA A 288 -12.09 -24.69 -23.44
CA ALA A 288 -12.22 -25.25 -24.78
C ALA A 288 -13.02 -26.57 -24.82
N LEU A 289 -12.94 -27.37 -23.74
CA LEU A 289 -13.64 -28.65 -23.59
C LEU A 289 -15.05 -28.53 -22.96
N GLY A 290 -15.57 -27.31 -22.78
CA GLY A 290 -16.94 -27.10 -22.27
C GLY A 290 -17.14 -27.38 -20.77
N PHE A 291 -16.09 -27.67 -20.01
CA PHE A 291 -16.14 -27.82 -18.55
C PHE A 291 -16.15 -26.44 -17.86
N PHE A 292 -17.17 -25.64 -18.16
CA PHE A 292 -17.51 -24.46 -17.39
C PHE A 292 -18.29 -24.91 -16.15
N THR A 293 -17.66 -24.88 -14.98
CA THR A 293 -18.37 -24.31 -13.84
C THR A 293 -18.36 -22.81 -14.10
N PRO A 294 -19.51 -22.11 -14.10
CA PRO A 294 -19.48 -20.67 -13.94
C PRO A 294 -18.57 -20.43 -12.75
N SER A 295 -17.47 -19.68 -12.93
CA SER A 295 -17.05 -18.84 -11.82
C SER A 295 -18.34 -18.20 -11.37
N MET A 296 -18.72 -18.32 -10.10
CA MET A 296 -19.75 -17.43 -9.57
C MET A 296 -19.38 -16.08 -10.12
N ALA A 297 -20.23 -15.54 -10.99
CA ALA A 297 -20.16 -14.14 -11.30
C ALA A 297 -20.20 -13.52 -9.91
N VAL A 298 -19.09 -12.90 -9.50
CA VAL A 298 -19.18 -11.91 -8.43
C VAL A 298 -20.31 -11.03 -8.91
N SER A 299 -21.43 -11.06 -8.20
CA SER A 299 -22.69 -10.51 -8.69
C SER A 299 -22.41 -9.13 -9.24
N THR A 300 -22.89 -8.87 -10.45
CA THR A 300 -22.78 -7.60 -11.20
C THR A 300 -23.50 -6.44 -10.52
N GLU A 301 -23.77 -6.56 -9.23
CA GLU A 301 -24.76 -5.84 -8.48
C GLU A 301 -24.23 -5.78 -7.05
N ALA A 302 -23.18 -4.99 -6.85
CA ALA A 302 -22.73 -4.60 -5.51
C ALA A 302 -23.69 -3.53 -4.96
N VAL A 303 -23.89 -3.54 -3.65
CA VAL A 303 -24.79 -2.61 -2.95
C VAL A 303 -23.96 -1.49 -2.33
N TYR A 304 -24.36 -0.24 -2.55
CA TYR A 304 -23.68 0.93 -2.02
C TYR A 304 -24.51 1.58 -0.93
N VAL A 305 -24.08 1.41 0.33
CA VAL A 305 -24.76 1.95 1.50
C VAL A 305 -24.12 3.28 1.87
N PHE A 306 -24.86 4.38 1.75
CA PHE A 306 -24.33 5.72 1.94
C PHE A 306 -24.35 6.17 3.41
N HIS A 307 -23.20 6.66 3.88
CA HIS A 307 -22.99 7.29 5.17
C HIS A 307 -22.57 8.74 4.96
N GLY A 308 -23.49 9.68 5.14
CA GLY A 308 -23.26 11.11 4.86
C GLY A 308 -24.42 11.99 5.31
N SER A 309 -24.36 13.27 4.95
CA SER A 309 -25.46 14.19 5.21
C SER A 309 -26.71 13.85 4.37
N ARG A 310 -27.90 14.27 4.83
CA ARG A 310 -29.14 14.08 4.08
C ARG A 310 -29.10 14.78 2.71
N SER A 311 -28.52 15.97 2.63
CA SER A 311 -28.35 16.70 1.36
C SER A 311 -27.46 15.95 0.38
N ASN A 312 -26.38 15.33 0.86
CA ASN A 312 -25.48 14.58 -0.02
C ASN A 312 -26.01 13.18 -0.34
N LYS A 313 -26.91 12.61 0.49
CA LYS A 313 -27.63 11.37 0.16
C LYS A 313 -28.44 11.51 -1.13
N GLU A 314 -29.13 12.64 -1.31
CA GLU A 314 -29.92 12.89 -2.53
C GLU A 314 -29.02 12.98 -3.78
N LYS A 315 -27.87 13.67 -3.66
CA LYS A 315 -26.85 13.71 -4.73
C LYS A 315 -26.32 12.31 -5.04
N PHE A 316 -26.00 11.53 -4.01
CA PHE A 316 -25.51 10.17 -4.16
C PHE A 316 -26.53 9.22 -4.81
N ASP A 317 -27.82 9.35 -4.45
CA ASP A 317 -28.88 8.55 -5.06
C ASP A 317 -29.11 8.92 -6.53
N LEU A 318 -28.95 10.20 -6.89
CA LEU A 318 -28.95 10.63 -8.28
C LEU A 318 -27.71 10.12 -9.03
N PHE A 319 -26.54 10.14 -8.39
CA PHE A 319 -25.29 9.57 -8.92
C PHE A 319 -25.46 8.08 -9.23
N CYS A 320 -25.98 7.31 -8.28
CA CYS A 320 -26.22 5.88 -8.43
C CYS A 320 -27.23 5.58 -9.54
N ARG A 321 -28.37 6.29 -9.57
CA ARG A 321 -29.40 6.12 -10.61
C ARG A 321 -28.87 6.40 -12.02
N ARG A 322 -28.08 7.46 -12.20
CA ARG A 322 -27.48 7.79 -13.50
C ARG A 322 -26.50 6.74 -14.01
N ARG A 323 -25.90 5.95 -13.11
CA ARG A 323 -24.83 5.00 -13.41
C ARG A 323 -25.22 3.53 -13.19
N GLY A 324 -26.49 3.26 -12.89
CA GLY A 324 -27.01 1.92 -12.66
C GLY A 324 -26.44 1.22 -11.43
N LEU A 325 -26.03 1.99 -10.41
CA LEU A 325 -25.53 1.43 -9.14
C LEU A 325 -26.69 1.17 -8.18
N MET A 326 -26.63 0.07 -7.44
CA MET A 326 -27.69 -0.32 -6.51
C MET A 326 -27.45 0.21 -5.10
N THR A 327 -28.47 0.77 -4.48
CA THR A 327 -28.41 1.27 -3.09
C THR A 327 -29.23 0.43 -2.11
N GLU A 328 -29.96 -0.57 -2.61
CA GLU A 328 -30.79 -1.46 -1.80
C GLU A 328 -30.14 -2.84 -1.63
N PRO A 329 -30.31 -3.49 -0.46
CA PRO A 329 -29.70 -4.78 -0.18
C PRO A 329 -30.18 -5.87 -1.16
N ALA A 330 -29.22 -6.58 -1.76
CA ALA A 330 -29.45 -7.81 -2.50
C ALA A 330 -28.77 -8.98 -1.76
N GLU A 331 -29.47 -10.10 -1.61
CA GLU A 331 -28.97 -11.25 -0.85
C GLU A 331 -27.68 -11.81 -1.49
N GLY A 332 -26.59 -11.86 -0.71
CA GLY A 332 -25.29 -12.36 -1.15
C GLY A 332 -24.44 -11.37 -1.97
N ALA A 333 -24.90 -10.14 -2.20
CA ALA A 333 -24.14 -9.12 -2.92
C ALA A 333 -22.99 -8.55 -2.07
N PRO A 334 -21.83 -8.20 -2.69
CA PRO A 334 -20.81 -7.38 -2.03
C PRO A 334 -21.40 -6.04 -1.60
N VAL A 335 -21.14 -5.63 -0.37
CA VAL A 335 -21.61 -4.35 0.17
C VAL A 335 -20.43 -3.37 0.25
N TYR A 336 -20.63 -2.16 -0.25
CA TYR A 336 -19.73 -1.04 -0.05
C TYR A 336 -20.34 -0.05 0.94
N ALA A 337 -19.69 0.16 2.08
CA ALA A 337 -20.00 1.26 2.99
C ALA A 337 -19.37 2.53 2.40
N VAL A 338 -20.21 3.37 1.78
CA VAL A 338 -19.80 4.60 1.09
C VAL A 338 -19.83 5.78 2.04
N TYR A 339 -18.66 6.27 2.43
CA TYR A 339 -18.54 7.43 3.30
C TYR A 339 -18.40 8.72 2.50
N ASP A 340 -19.16 9.73 2.91
CA ASP A 340 -19.07 11.09 2.38
C ASP A 340 -17.84 11.82 2.94
N VAL A 341 -16.84 12.05 2.09
CA VAL A 341 -15.56 12.66 2.50
C VAL A 341 -15.67 14.16 2.81
N SER A 342 -16.82 14.79 2.53
CA SER A 342 -17.09 16.19 2.90
C SER A 342 -17.57 16.34 4.35
N VAL A 343 -18.05 15.26 4.98
CA VAL A 343 -18.63 15.28 6.32
C VAL A 343 -17.90 14.36 7.30
N TYR A 344 -17.45 13.19 6.85
CA TYR A 344 -16.75 12.25 7.71
C TYR A 344 -15.25 12.58 7.82
N ASP A 345 -14.71 12.40 9.01
CA ASP A 345 -13.27 12.31 9.24
C ASP A 345 -12.74 10.92 8.93
N TYR A 346 -11.52 10.88 8.40
CA TYR A 346 -10.88 9.65 7.94
C TYR A 346 -10.56 8.73 9.12
N THR A 347 -10.25 9.30 10.28
CA THR A 347 -10.03 8.55 11.53
C THR A 347 -11.26 7.71 11.90
N SER A 348 -12.44 8.35 11.99
CA SER A 348 -13.70 7.67 12.29
C SER A 348 -14.07 6.63 11.24
N MET A 349 -13.82 6.91 9.96
CA MET A 349 -14.03 5.93 8.88
C MET A 349 -13.15 4.68 9.06
N LEU A 350 -11.86 4.87 9.38
CA LEU A 350 -10.91 3.78 9.58
C LEU A 350 -11.18 2.98 10.87
N GLU A 351 -11.66 3.64 11.92
CA GLU A 351 -12.10 2.99 13.15
C GLU A 351 -13.37 2.16 12.94
N ALA A 352 -14.36 2.73 12.25
CA ALA A 352 -15.58 2.02 11.87
C ALA A 352 -15.22 0.76 11.06
N LEU A 353 -14.37 0.93 10.04
CA LEU A 353 -13.88 -0.17 9.20
C LEU A 353 -13.15 -1.26 10.02
N ALA A 354 -12.27 -0.87 10.94
CA ALA A 354 -11.53 -1.83 11.77
C ALA A 354 -12.41 -2.55 12.80
N SER A 355 -13.53 -1.95 13.20
CA SER A 355 -14.44 -2.50 14.21
C SER A 355 -15.40 -3.57 13.68
N GLN A 356 -15.53 -3.71 12.35
CA GLN A 356 -16.41 -4.69 11.71
C GLN A 356 -15.91 -6.12 11.95
N GLN A 357 -16.40 -6.78 13.02
CA GLN A 357 -16.02 -8.15 13.39
C GLN A 357 -17.00 -9.26 12.94
N CYS A 358 -18.05 -9.00 12.15
CA CYS A 358 -19.05 -10.02 11.75
C CYS A 358 -19.60 -9.82 10.33
N GLN A 359 -19.92 -10.94 9.66
CA GLN A 359 -20.20 -11.16 8.22
C GLN A 359 -21.31 -10.29 7.54
N PRO A 360 -21.37 -10.23 6.19
CA PRO A 360 -20.29 -10.32 5.19
C PRO A 360 -19.50 -9.01 5.17
N ARG A 361 -18.18 -9.07 4.91
CA ARG A 361 -17.29 -7.89 5.03
C ARG A 361 -17.71 -6.78 4.08
N GLU A 362 -18.30 -5.72 4.63
CA GLU A 362 -18.49 -4.49 3.89
C GLU A 362 -17.11 -3.96 3.49
N GLN A 363 -17.02 -3.43 2.28
CA GLN A 363 -15.82 -2.78 1.80
C GLN A 363 -15.97 -1.26 1.95
N LEU A 364 -14.94 -0.60 2.47
CA LEU A 364 -14.92 0.86 2.50
C LEU A 364 -14.87 1.40 1.08
N ALA A 365 -15.79 2.33 0.84
CA ALA A 365 -15.82 3.19 -0.33
C ALA A 365 -15.96 4.65 0.12
N THR A 366 -15.59 5.58 -0.75
CA THR A 366 -15.72 7.01 -0.48
C THR A 366 -16.46 7.70 -1.61
N TYR A 367 -17.34 8.64 -1.27
CA TYR A 367 -17.99 9.51 -2.23
C TYR A 367 -17.60 10.96 -1.97
N ASP A 368 -17.12 11.62 -3.01
CA ASP A 368 -16.89 13.07 -3.04
C ASP A 368 -18.05 13.74 -3.78
N PRO A 369 -18.97 14.43 -3.06
CA PRO A 369 -20.14 15.05 -3.67
C PRO A 369 -19.80 16.25 -4.55
N ASP A 370 -18.63 16.87 -4.39
CA ASP A 370 -18.22 18.04 -5.17
C ASP A 370 -17.58 17.62 -6.50
N ALA A 371 -16.87 16.49 -6.50
CA ALA A 371 -16.29 15.90 -7.69
C ALA A 371 -17.22 14.90 -8.42
N ASP A 372 -18.40 14.62 -7.86
CA ASP A 372 -19.32 13.55 -8.27
C ASP A 372 -18.59 12.20 -8.47
N LEU A 373 -17.73 11.84 -7.51
CA LEU A 373 -16.73 10.77 -7.63
C LEU A 373 -16.90 9.71 -6.54
N LEU A 374 -17.05 8.45 -6.94
CA LEU A 374 -17.05 7.28 -6.05
C LEU A 374 -15.75 6.49 -6.23
N ILE A 375 -15.03 6.25 -5.13
CA ILE A 375 -13.82 5.43 -5.10
C ILE A 375 -14.07 4.20 -4.23
N THR A 376 -13.72 3.03 -4.75
CA THR A 376 -13.77 1.75 -4.04
C THR A 376 -12.41 1.06 -4.13
N ALA A 377 -12.27 -0.16 -3.60
CA ALA A 377 -11.05 -0.94 -3.74
C ALA A 377 -10.79 -1.50 -5.15
N THR A 378 -11.81 -1.56 -6.01
CA THR A 378 -11.72 -2.25 -7.31
C THR A 378 -12.17 -1.40 -8.48
N GLN A 379 -12.67 -0.19 -8.22
CA GLN A 379 -13.19 0.68 -9.27
C GLN A 379 -13.26 2.12 -8.78
N VAL A 380 -13.14 3.02 -9.75
CA VAL A 380 -13.46 4.44 -9.64
C VAL A 380 -14.62 4.71 -10.59
N VAL A 381 -15.66 5.36 -10.09
CA VAL A 381 -16.85 5.72 -10.85
C VAL A 381 -16.99 7.24 -10.81
N GLN A 382 -16.93 7.87 -11.98
CA GLN A 382 -17.02 9.33 -12.15
C GLN A 382 -18.13 9.70 -13.12
#